data_AF-A0A150QY65-F1
#
_entry.id   AF-A0A150QY65-F1
#
_cell.length_a   1.000
_cell.length_b   1.000
_cell.length_c   1.000
_cell.angle_alpha   90.00
_cell.angle_beta   90.00
_cell.angle_gamma   90.00
#
_symmetry.space_group_name_H-M   'P 1'
#
loop_
_entity.id
_entity.type
_entity.pdbx_description
1 polymer ?
#
loop_
_entity_poly.entity_id
_entity_poly.type
_entity_poly.pdbx_seq_one_letter_code
_entity_poly.pdbx_strand_id
1 'polypeptide(L)'
;MRGRGDGRAGTVTPVKQPPTALLACILGSTLLGCSSGHTMYAPRVVARGELTATYDEGFTLWAGGRKVAESYHYDGLERFVRCVPEAREHARQASESGRSATTLSTFGVVLGLGSLGGFSGLYFHDKNEAAMGVILGTGVAVAVTAVVLGALSRQGKENAHGHAFDAMNHYNDAVGSLGATCDDLTYPPPAGPAPAPETAPEPAPQPGPEAAPEPAPAATPGAESPAP
;
A
#
# COMPACT_ATOMS: atom_id res chain seq x y z
N MET A 1 -1.02 38.63 76.45
CA MET A 1 -2.22 38.52 75.60
C MET A 1 -1.78 37.95 74.26
N ARG A 2 -2.28 36.75 73.91
CA ARG A 2 -1.96 35.98 72.69
C ARG A 2 -2.79 36.51 71.51
N GLY A 3 -2.13 36.96 70.45
CA GLY A 3 -2.75 37.34 69.18
C GLY A 3 -3.00 36.12 68.29
N ARG A 4 -4.24 36.02 67.81
CA ARG A 4 -4.88 34.93 67.08
C ARG A 4 -4.41 34.94 65.61
N GLY A 5 -3.90 33.82 65.12
CA GLY A 5 -3.57 33.63 63.71
C GLY A 5 -4.79 33.13 62.93
N ASP A 6 -5.22 33.91 61.93
CA ASP A 6 -6.27 33.51 60.99
C ASP A 6 -5.66 32.80 59.80
N GLY A 7 -5.70 31.46 59.83
CA GLY A 7 -5.37 30.60 58.69
C GLY A 7 -6.51 30.63 57.66
N ARG A 8 -6.30 31.33 56.54
CA ARG A 8 -7.15 31.19 55.35
C ARG A 8 -6.86 29.84 54.69
N ALA A 9 -7.80 28.91 54.82
CA ALA A 9 -7.85 27.68 54.04
C ALA A 9 -8.07 28.03 52.56
N GLY A 10 -7.03 27.89 51.75
CA GLY A 10 -7.13 27.98 50.30
C GLY A 10 -7.89 26.77 49.76
N THR A 11 -9.03 27.02 49.11
CA THR A 11 -9.79 26.03 48.35
C THR A 11 -8.96 25.57 47.15
N VAL A 12 -8.45 24.34 47.23
CA VAL A 12 -7.77 23.67 46.11
C VAL A 12 -8.85 23.28 45.09
N THR A 13 -8.89 23.99 43.95
CA THR A 13 -9.75 23.61 42.83
C THR A 13 -9.18 22.37 42.13
N PRO A 14 -10.00 21.36 41.82
CA PRO A 14 -9.54 20.14 41.15
C PRO A 14 -9.08 20.46 39.73
N VAL A 15 -7.82 20.11 39.42
CA VAL A 15 -7.27 20.15 38.06
C VAL A 15 -8.00 19.09 37.23
N LYS A 16 -8.85 19.55 36.31
CA LYS A 16 -9.61 18.70 35.39
C LYS A 16 -8.63 18.05 34.41
N GLN A 17 -8.28 16.79 34.66
CA GLN A 17 -7.39 16.02 33.79
C GLN A 17 -7.99 15.97 32.36
N PRO A 18 -7.22 16.34 31.32
CA PRO A 18 -7.68 16.20 29.95
C PRO A 18 -7.92 14.70 29.65
N PRO A 19 -8.94 14.36 28.84
CA PRO A 19 -9.29 12.98 28.56
C PRO A 19 -8.15 12.28 27.83
N THR A 20 -7.47 11.38 28.55
CA THR A 20 -6.37 10.51 28.08
C THR A 20 -6.74 9.61 26.90
N ALA A 21 -8.03 9.47 26.59
CA ALA A 21 -8.53 8.68 25.47
C ALA A 21 -8.15 9.24 24.08
N LEU A 22 -7.96 10.55 23.93
CA LEU A 22 -7.70 11.18 22.62
C LEU A 22 -6.24 11.00 22.16
N LEU A 23 -5.29 10.86 23.09
CA LEU A 23 -3.89 10.62 22.77
C LEU A 23 -3.63 9.18 22.28
N ALA A 24 -4.47 8.21 22.67
CA ALA A 24 -4.30 6.81 22.31
C ALA A 24 -4.67 6.51 20.84
N CYS A 25 -5.65 7.22 20.27
CA CYS A 25 -6.07 6.99 18.88
C CYS A 25 -5.05 7.49 17.85
N ILE A 26 -4.33 8.58 18.13
CA ILE A 26 -3.34 9.15 17.19
C ILE A 26 -2.06 8.28 17.13
N LEU A 27 -1.68 7.64 18.25
CA LEU A 27 -0.54 6.72 18.29
C LEU A 27 -0.83 5.34 17.70
N GLY A 28 -2.09 4.89 17.68
CA GLY A 28 -2.47 3.58 17.16
C GLY A 28 -2.36 3.45 15.64
N SER A 29 -2.56 4.54 14.90
CA SER A 29 -2.61 4.51 13.42
C SER A 29 -1.25 4.37 12.75
N THR A 30 -0.14 4.68 13.44
CA THR A 30 1.22 4.48 12.91
C THR A 30 1.76 3.07 13.15
N LEU A 31 1.08 2.25 13.96
CA LEU A 31 1.53 0.91 14.37
C LEU A 31 0.77 -0.25 13.71
N LEU A 32 -0.31 0.01 12.97
CA LEU A 32 -0.93 -0.99 12.09
C LEU A 32 -0.06 -1.11 10.84
N GLY A 33 1.01 -1.88 11.03
CA GLY A 33 2.16 -2.00 10.17
C GLY A 33 1.82 -2.27 8.71
N CYS A 34 2.54 -1.57 7.86
CA CYS A 34 2.83 -1.99 6.51
C CYS A 34 3.46 -3.38 6.57
N SER A 35 2.64 -4.44 6.54
CA SER A 35 3.14 -5.73 6.09
C SER A 35 3.39 -5.56 4.59
N SER A 36 4.58 -5.08 4.24
CA SER A 36 5.09 -5.18 2.89
C SER A 36 5.22 -6.67 2.60
N GLY A 37 4.15 -7.26 2.07
CA GLY A 37 4.16 -8.63 1.60
C GLY A 37 5.13 -8.71 0.45
N HIS A 38 6.40 -8.98 0.75
CA HIS A 38 7.38 -9.29 -0.27
C HIS A 38 6.93 -10.58 -0.93
N THR A 39 6.38 -10.47 -2.14
CA THR A 39 6.19 -11.64 -2.97
C THR A 39 7.58 -12.05 -3.43
N MET A 40 8.02 -13.28 -3.11
CA MET A 40 9.30 -13.81 -3.60
C MET A 40 9.24 -14.20 -5.09
N TYR A 41 8.46 -13.47 -5.89
CA TYR A 41 8.36 -13.68 -7.32
C TYR A 41 9.53 -12.94 -7.98
N ALA A 42 10.57 -13.69 -8.35
CA ALA A 42 11.64 -13.19 -9.20
C ALA A 42 11.24 -13.43 -10.67
N PRO A 43 10.78 -12.41 -11.41
CA PRO A 43 10.46 -12.57 -12.82
C PRO A 43 11.72 -13.03 -13.57
N ARG A 44 11.60 -14.13 -14.31
CA ARG A 44 12.65 -14.54 -15.25
C ARG A 44 12.34 -13.91 -16.59
N VAL A 45 13.24 -13.08 -17.09
CA VAL A 45 13.17 -12.54 -18.45
C VAL A 45 13.36 -13.70 -19.43
N VAL A 46 12.33 -14.01 -20.19
CA VAL A 46 12.33 -15.07 -21.21
C VAL A 46 12.84 -14.53 -22.53
N ALA A 47 12.60 -13.26 -22.84
CA ALA A 47 13.01 -12.66 -24.10
C ALA A 47 13.48 -11.19 -23.99
N ARG A 48 14.33 -10.76 -24.95
CA ARG A 48 14.93 -9.41 -25.02
C ARG A 48 13.88 -8.29 -24.91
N GLY A 49 12.73 -8.49 -25.54
CA GLY A 49 11.68 -7.49 -25.67
C GLY A 49 10.52 -7.66 -24.68
N GLU A 50 10.58 -8.64 -23.79
CA GLU A 50 9.53 -8.91 -22.80
C GLU A 50 9.52 -7.83 -21.71
N LEU A 51 8.32 -7.37 -21.37
CA LEU A 51 8.10 -6.51 -20.21
C LEU A 51 7.96 -7.36 -18.95
N THR A 52 8.68 -7.00 -17.90
CA THR A 52 8.56 -7.61 -16.57
C THR A 52 8.17 -6.56 -15.53
N ALA A 53 7.37 -6.97 -14.55
CA ALA A 53 6.98 -6.13 -13.42
C ALA A 53 7.74 -6.54 -12.15
N THR A 54 8.19 -5.56 -11.37
CA THR A 54 8.81 -5.78 -10.05
C THR A 54 8.15 -4.87 -9.01
N TYR A 55 8.24 -5.27 -7.73
CA TYR A 55 7.60 -4.59 -6.60
C TYR A 55 8.55 -4.19 -5.47
N ASP A 56 9.87 -4.34 -5.67
CA ASP A 56 10.86 -4.19 -4.59
C ASP A 56 10.86 -2.79 -3.96
N GLU A 57 10.78 -1.74 -4.79
CA GLU A 57 10.71 -0.34 -4.38
C GLU A 57 9.41 0.33 -4.85
N GLY A 58 8.35 -0.47 -5.01
CA GLY A 58 7.12 -0.08 -5.69
C GLY A 58 7.00 -0.70 -7.07
N PHE A 59 5.86 -0.48 -7.73
CA PHE A 59 5.58 -1.05 -9.04
C PHE A 59 6.48 -0.42 -10.09
N THR A 60 7.33 -1.23 -10.72
CA THR A 60 8.15 -0.79 -11.86
C THR A 60 8.08 -1.80 -12.99
N LEU A 61 8.06 -1.30 -14.22
CA LEU A 61 8.08 -2.09 -15.44
C LEU A 61 9.45 -1.97 -16.10
N TRP A 62 10.01 -3.11 -16.50
CA TRP A 62 11.33 -3.23 -17.09
C TRP A 62 11.26 -3.99 -18.42
N ALA A 63 12.11 -3.63 -19.36
CA ALA A 63 12.35 -4.41 -20.58
C ALA A 63 13.84 -4.39 -20.91
N GLY A 64 14.44 -5.57 -21.14
CA GLY A 64 15.86 -5.68 -21.49
C GLY A 64 16.81 -4.98 -20.48
N GLY A 65 16.50 -5.04 -19.18
CA GLY A 65 17.27 -4.39 -18.12
C GLY A 65 17.12 -2.86 -18.03
N ARG A 66 16.23 -2.26 -18.82
CA ARG A 66 15.90 -0.83 -18.75
C ARG A 66 14.53 -0.62 -18.11
N LYS A 67 14.45 0.35 -17.20
CA LYS A 67 13.16 0.79 -16.63
C LYS A 67 12.35 1.50 -17.71
N VAL A 68 11.15 0.99 -17.97
CA VAL A 68 10.20 1.50 -18.96
C VAL A 68 9.19 2.44 -18.29
N ALA A 69 8.70 2.06 -17.12
CA ALA A 69 7.77 2.86 -16.33
C ALA A 69 7.96 2.58 -14.83
N GLU A 70 7.54 3.53 -14.01
CA GLU A 70 7.52 3.40 -12.55
C GLU A 70 6.17 3.86 -12.01
N SER A 71 5.84 3.45 -10.78
CA SER A 71 4.61 3.88 -10.10
C SER A 71 4.37 5.37 -10.30
N TYR A 72 3.12 5.73 -10.58
CA TYR A 72 2.66 7.10 -10.84
C TYR A 72 3.09 7.73 -12.18
N HIS A 73 4.10 7.16 -12.85
CA HIS A 73 4.69 7.71 -14.07
C HIS A 73 4.74 6.65 -15.17
N TYR A 74 3.61 6.46 -15.85
CA TYR A 74 3.43 5.48 -16.93
C TYR A 74 3.70 6.05 -18.34
N ASP A 75 4.18 7.29 -18.45
CA ASP A 75 4.39 7.97 -19.74
C ASP A 75 5.35 7.20 -20.67
N GLY A 76 6.31 6.47 -20.10
CA GLY A 76 7.24 5.62 -20.86
C GLY A 76 6.58 4.35 -21.42
N LEU A 77 5.54 3.84 -20.74
CA LEU A 77 4.85 2.61 -21.14
C LEU A 77 4.11 2.78 -22.47
N GLU A 78 3.34 3.87 -22.64
CA GLU A 78 2.59 4.12 -23.87
C GLU A 78 3.50 4.14 -25.10
N ARG A 79 4.67 4.78 -24.98
CA ARG A 79 5.67 4.86 -26.07
C ARG A 79 6.31 3.50 -26.36
N PHE A 80 6.54 2.70 -25.32
CA PHE A 80 7.17 1.41 -25.42
C PHE A 80 6.28 0.39 -26.14
N VAL A 81 4.99 0.35 -25.81
CA VAL A 81 4.01 -0.61 -26.37
C VAL A 81 3.27 -0.10 -27.61
N ARG A 82 3.70 1.02 -28.20
CA ARG A 82 2.98 1.75 -29.27
C ARG A 82 2.62 0.94 -30.52
N CYS A 83 3.31 -0.18 -30.77
CA CYS A 83 3.05 -1.06 -31.91
C CYS A 83 1.87 -2.02 -31.69
N VAL A 84 1.37 -2.14 -30.46
CA VAL A 84 0.21 -2.96 -30.08
C VAL A 84 -0.92 -2.01 -29.63
N PRO A 85 -1.93 -1.72 -30.47
CA PRO A 85 -2.95 -0.72 -30.18
C PRO A 85 -3.70 -0.96 -28.86
N GLU A 86 -4.04 -2.20 -28.55
CA GLU A 86 -4.73 -2.61 -27.32
C GLU A 86 -3.88 -2.32 -26.09
N ALA A 87 -2.60 -2.70 -26.12
CA ALA A 87 -1.66 -2.42 -25.04
C ALA A 87 -1.46 -0.92 -24.84
N ARG A 88 -1.41 -0.16 -25.93
CA ARG A 88 -1.26 1.31 -25.89
C ARG A 88 -2.46 1.97 -25.21
N GLU A 89 -3.67 1.53 -25.49
CA GLU A 89 -4.88 2.08 -24.87
C GLU A 89 -4.85 1.89 -23.34
N HIS A 90 -4.51 0.70 -22.88
CA HIS A 90 -4.33 0.43 -21.45
C HIS A 90 -3.20 1.25 -20.84
N ALA A 91 -2.06 1.39 -21.52
CA ALA A 91 -0.95 2.23 -21.05
C ALA A 91 -1.33 3.71 -20.91
N ARG A 92 -2.18 4.22 -21.81
CA ARG A 92 -2.73 5.58 -21.73
C ARG A 92 -3.65 5.73 -20.51
N GLN A 93 -4.59 4.79 -20.32
CA GLN A 93 -5.49 4.81 -19.15
C GLN A 93 -4.73 4.67 -17.82
N ALA A 94 -3.65 3.89 -17.79
CA ALA A 94 -2.73 3.81 -16.65
C ALA A 94 -2.10 5.18 -16.35
N SER A 95 -1.64 5.90 -17.38
CA SER A 95 -1.04 7.23 -17.26
C SER A 95 -2.04 8.28 -16.74
N GLU A 96 -3.26 8.30 -17.28
CA GLU A 96 -4.32 9.22 -16.85
C GLU A 96 -4.73 8.97 -15.38
N SER A 97 -4.90 7.70 -15.01
CA SER A 97 -5.21 7.29 -13.64
C SER A 97 -4.06 7.60 -12.68
N GLY A 98 -2.81 7.37 -13.08
CA GLY A 98 -1.62 7.67 -12.28
C GLY A 98 -1.46 9.16 -11.98
N ARG A 99 -1.69 10.03 -12.97
CA ARG A 99 -1.61 11.50 -12.81
C ARG A 99 -2.67 12.04 -11.87
N SER A 100 -3.92 11.59 -12.02
CA SER A 100 -5.01 12.00 -11.13
C SER A 100 -4.77 11.52 -9.70
N ALA A 101 -4.32 10.28 -9.51
CA ALA A 101 -3.99 9.74 -8.20
C ALA A 101 -2.85 10.51 -7.51
N THR A 102 -1.80 10.88 -8.25
CA THR A 102 -0.69 11.70 -7.74
C THR A 102 -1.19 13.07 -7.29
N THR A 103 -1.99 13.73 -8.12
CA THR A 103 -2.57 15.04 -7.84
C THR A 103 -3.41 15.00 -6.54
N LEU A 104 -4.31 14.02 -6.43
CA LEU A 104 -5.12 13.82 -5.22
C LEU A 104 -4.26 13.53 -3.98
N SER A 105 -3.20 12.73 -4.14
CA SER A 105 -2.26 12.42 -3.05
C SER A 105 -1.56 13.68 -2.56
N THR A 106 -1.06 14.51 -3.48
CA THR A 106 -0.36 15.75 -3.15
C THR A 106 -1.29 16.73 -2.44
N PHE A 107 -2.52 16.90 -2.93
CA PHE A 107 -3.51 17.72 -2.25
C PHE A 107 -3.87 17.18 -0.87
N GLY A 108 -4.03 15.85 -0.73
CA GLY A 108 -4.26 15.21 0.56
C GLY A 108 -3.13 15.51 1.56
N VAL A 109 -1.87 15.38 1.14
CA VAL A 109 -0.71 15.69 2.00
C VAL A 109 -0.67 17.17 2.38
N VAL A 110 -0.84 18.08 1.43
CA VAL A 110 -0.81 19.52 1.67
C VAL A 110 -1.93 19.96 2.62
N LEU A 111 -3.16 19.50 2.39
CA LEU A 111 -4.29 19.78 3.27
C LEU A 111 -4.12 19.14 4.65
N GLY A 112 -3.59 17.92 4.70
CA GLY A 112 -3.28 17.22 5.95
C GLY A 112 -2.30 18.01 6.81
N LEU A 113 -1.18 18.47 6.24
CA LEU A 113 -0.23 19.32 6.95
C LEU A 113 -0.82 20.69 7.31
N GLY A 114 -1.57 21.30 6.39
CA GLY A 114 -2.26 22.58 6.63
C GLY A 114 -3.28 22.50 7.76
N SER A 115 -3.94 21.36 7.94
CA SER A 115 -4.94 21.14 9.00
C SER A 115 -4.36 21.27 10.40
N LEU A 116 -3.04 21.08 10.57
CA LEU A 116 -2.35 21.30 11.84
C LEU A 116 -2.45 22.76 12.31
N GLY A 117 -2.60 23.70 11.37
CA GLY A 117 -2.90 25.10 11.69
C GLY A 117 -4.21 25.27 12.46
N GLY A 118 -5.16 24.36 12.34
CA GLY A 118 -6.40 24.36 13.12
C GLY A 118 -6.18 24.22 14.62
N PHE A 119 -5.08 23.60 15.06
CA PHE A 119 -4.72 23.55 16.49
C PHE A 119 -4.36 24.91 17.07
N SER A 120 -4.06 25.91 16.24
CA SER A 120 -3.91 27.30 16.72
C SER A 120 -5.18 27.84 17.36
N GLY A 121 -6.35 27.25 17.07
CA GLY A 121 -7.61 27.56 17.74
C GLY A 121 -7.55 27.39 19.26
N LEU A 122 -6.74 26.45 19.76
CA LEU A 122 -6.55 26.23 21.21
C LEU A 122 -5.98 27.46 21.93
N TYR A 123 -5.27 28.35 21.22
CA TYR A 123 -4.80 29.61 21.79
C TYR A 123 -5.95 30.54 22.23
N PHE A 124 -7.15 30.36 21.67
CA PHE A 124 -8.32 31.18 21.97
C PHE A 124 -9.26 30.58 23.03
N HIS A 125 -8.88 29.45 23.65
CA HIS A 125 -9.72 28.74 24.61
C HIS A 125 -10.28 29.67 25.71
N ASP A 126 -9.45 30.53 26.29
CA ASP A 126 -9.88 31.42 27.39
C ASP A 126 -10.33 32.81 26.92
N LYS A 127 -10.20 33.12 25.62
CA LYS A 127 -10.45 34.46 25.07
C LYS A 127 -11.78 34.52 24.32
N ASN A 128 -12.07 33.52 23.51
CA ASN A 128 -13.23 33.48 22.64
C ASN A 128 -13.51 32.04 22.20
N GLU A 129 -14.41 31.37 22.92
CA GLU A 129 -14.81 29.98 22.64
C GLU A 129 -15.37 29.81 21.21
N ALA A 130 -16.09 30.81 20.70
CA ALA A 130 -16.62 30.77 19.35
C ALA A 130 -15.49 30.79 18.30
N ALA A 131 -14.47 31.63 18.48
CA ALA A 131 -13.31 31.66 17.60
C ALA A 131 -12.49 30.37 17.68
N MET A 132 -12.29 29.81 18.89
CA MET A 132 -11.67 28.50 19.07
C MET A 132 -12.43 27.43 18.28
N GLY A 133 -13.75 27.36 18.45
CA GLY A 133 -14.59 26.36 17.79
C GLY A 133 -14.54 26.46 16.26
N VAL A 134 -14.56 27.67 15.71
CA VAL A 134 -14.47 27.89 14.25
C VAL A 134 -13.10 27.46 13.73
N ILE A 135 -12.00 27.87 14.36
CA ILE A 135 -10.65 27.55 13.87
C ILE A 135 -10.37 26.04 13.98
N LEU A 136 -10.67 25.46 15.14
CA LEU A 136 -10.47 24.03 15.39
C LEU A 136 -11.38 23.19 14.48
N GLY A 137 -12.66 23.56 14.38
CA GLY A 137 -13.64 22.88 13.52
C GLY A 137 -13.25 22.93 12.05
N THR A 138 -12.76 24.09 11.57
CA THR A 138 -12.21 24.22 10.21
C THR A 138 -11.01 23.30 10.00
N GLY A 139 -10.09 23.23 10.97
CA GLY A 139 -8.95 22.31 10.92
C GLY A 139 -9.37 20.86 10.80
N VAL A 140 -10.31 20.40 11.64
CA VAL A 140 -10.85 19.03 11.60
C VAL A 140 -11.51 18.74 10.25
N ALA A 141 -12.31 19.66 9.72
CA ALA A 141 -12.95 19.48 8.41
C ALA A 141 -11.91 19.31 7.29
N VAL A 142 -10.87 20.15 7.27
CA VAL A 142 -9.76 20.05 6.30
C VAL A 142 -9.01 18.72 6.45
N ALA A 143 -8.77 18.26 7.69
CA ALA A 143 -8.13 16.97 7.95
C ALA A 143 -8.96 15.79 7.41
N VAL A 144 -10.28 15.80 7.60
CA VAL A 144 -11.18 14.77 7.05
C VAL A 144 -11.14 14.78 5.53
N THR A 145 -11.21 15.95 4.90
CA THR A 145 -11.07 16.07 3.43
C THR A 145 -9.74 15.51 2.94
N ALA A 146 -8.63 15.81 3.63
CA ALA A 146 -7.31 15.28 3.30
C ALA A 146 -7.27 13.75 3.31
N VAL A 147 -7.88 13.11 4.31
CA VAL A 147 -7.98 11.64 4.42
C VAL A 147 -8.79 11.06 3.27
N VAL A 148 -9.94 11.65 2.93
CA VAL A 148 -10.78 11.19 1.81
C VAL A 148 -10.02 11.27 0.49
N LEU A 149 -9.31 12.37 0.22
CA LEU A 149 -8.48 12.50 -0.98
C LEU A 149 -7.35 11.46 -1.02
N GLY A 150 -6.73 11.17 0.13
CA GLY A 150 -5.75 10.10 0.26
C GLY A 150 -6.32 8.71 -0.05
N ALA A 151 -7.54 8.42 0.41
CA ALA A 151 -8.23 7.16 0.13
C ALA A 151 -8.58 7.03 -1.37
N LEU A 152 -9.14 8.07 -1.99
CA LEU A 152 -9.44 8.09 -3.43
C LEU A 152 -8.16 7.97 -4.28
N SER A 153 -7.06 8.59 -3.84
CA SER A 153 -5.76 8.44 -4.48
C SER A 153 -5.32 6.97 -4.51
N ARG A 154 -5.56 6.19 -3.44
CA ARG A 154 -5.22 4.77 -3.40
C ARG A 154 -5.96 3.96 -4.45
N GLN A 155 -7.27 4.17 -4.58
CA GLN A 155 -8.07 3.50 -5.61
C GLN A 155 -7.59 3.84 -7.03
N GLY A 156 -7.25 5.11 -7.29
CA GLY A 156 -6.67 5.53 -8.57
C GLY A 156 -5.34 4.83 -8.89
N LYS A 157 -4.50 4.56 -7.87
CA LYS A 157 -3.25 3.81 -8.03
C LYS A 157 -3.50 2.36 -8.41
N GLU A 158 -4.44 1.70 -7.73
CA GLU A 158 -4.78 0.30 -7.98
C GLU A 158 -5.32 0.12 -9.40
N ASN A 159 -6.19 1.03 -9.86
CA ASN A 159 -6.65 1.05 -11.25
C ASN A 159 -5.52 1.29 -12.25
N ALA A 160 -4.60 2.22 -11.94
CA ALA A 160 -3.45 2.49 -12.80
C ALA A 160 -2.52 1.28 -12.93
N HIS A 161 -2.28 0.55 -11.83
CA HIS A 161 -1.52 -0.71 -11.85
C HIS A 161 -2.24 -1.77 -12.70
N GLY A 162 -3.56 -1.94 -12.53
CA GLY A 162 -4.35 -2.89 -13.32
C GLY A 162 -4.18 -2.66 -14.83
N HIS A 163 -4.37 -1.42 -15.28
CA HIS A 163 -4.16 -1.07 -16.69
C HIS A 163 -2.70 -1.24 -17.14
N ALA A 164 -1.73 -0.98 -16.28
CA ALA A 164 -0.33 -1.22 -16.61
C ALA A 164 -0.04 -2.73 -16.82
N PHE A 165 -0.65 -3.61 -16.02
CA PHE A 165 -0.59 -5.06 -16.21
C PHE A 165 -1.28 -5.52 -17.49
N ASP A 166 -2.48 -5.00 -17.78
CA ASP A 166 -3.20 -5.32 -19.01
C ASP A 166 -2.36 -4.93 -20.24
N ALA A 167 -1.77 -3.73 -20.22
CA ALA A 167 -0.87 -3.26 -21.27
C ALA A 167 0.35 -4.19 -21.43
N MET A 168 0.97 -4.58 -20.32
CA MET A 168 2.10 -5.52 -20.31
C MET A 168 1.71 -6.88 -20.91
N ASN A 169 0.58 -7.45 -20.49
CA ASN A 169 0.11 -8.76 -20.95
C ASN A 169 -0.20 -8.73 -22.45
N HIS A 170 -0.99 -7.75 -22.91
CA HIS A 170 -1.30 -7.60 -24.34
C HIS A 170 -0.04 -7.42 -25.20
N TYR A 171 0.92 -6.63 -24.72
CA TYR A 171 2.17 -6.43 -25.43
C TYR A 171 3.05 -7.69 -25.43
N ASN A 172 3.17 -8.38 -24.29
CA ASN A 172 3.97 -9.60 -24.18
C ASN A 172 3.38 -10.71 -25.05
N ASP A 173 2.05 -10.85 -25.12
CA ASP A 173 1.38 -11.83 -25.98
C ASP A 173 1.61 -11.55 -27.48
N ALA A 174 1.61 -10.27 -27.88
CA ALA A 174 1.72 -9.88 -29.28
C ALA A 174 3.17 -9.78 -29.80
N VAL A 175 4.10 -9.27 -28.98
CA VAL A 175 5.46 -8.85 -29.41
C VAL A 175 6.54 -9.26 -28.41
N GLY A 176 6.32 -8.98 -27.12
CA GLY A 176 7.36 -9.09 -26.09
C GLY A 176 7.87 -10.51 -25.88
N SER A 177 6.97 -11.50 -25.78
CA SER A 177 7.33 -12.92 -25.61
C SER A 177 8.08 -13.50 -26.80
N LEU A 178 7.87 -12.92 -27.99
CA LEU A 178 8.59 -13.26 -29.21
C LEU A 178 9.98 -12.60 -29.27
N GLY A 179 10.38 -11.82 -28.28
CA GLY A 179 11.71 -11.18 -28.22
C GLY A 179 11.91 -9.96 -29.12
N ALA A 180 10.85 -9.50 -29.78
CA ALA A 180 10.83 -8.26 -30.54
C ALA A 180 10.47 -7.06 -29.66
N THR A 181 10.71 -5.85 -30.17
CA THR A 181 10.28 -4.59 -29.54
C THR A 181 9.60 -3.71 -30.56
N CYS A 182 8.82 -2.71 -30.13
CA CYS A 182 8.22 -1.76 -31.08
C CYS A 182 9.25 -0.90 -31.85
N ASP A 183 10.52 -0.85 -31.40
CA ASP A 183 11.62 -0.20 -32.12
C ASP A 183 12.32 -1.15 -33.11
N ASP A 184 12.25 -2.46 -32.86
CA ASP A 184 12.91 -3.52 -33.64
C ASP A 184 12.04 -4.78 -33.65
N LEU A 185 11.28 -4.96 -34.73
CA LEU A 185 10.40 -6.11 -34.96
C LEU A 185 11.14 -7.35 -35.49
N THR A 186 12.47 -7.39 -35.36
CA THR A 186 13.25 -8.58 -35.70
C THR A 186 13.05 -9.65 -34.63
N TYR A 187 12.43 -10.76 -35.03
CA TYR A 187 12.21 -11.92 -34.17
C TYR A 187 13.45 -12.82 -34.16
N PRO A 188 13.87 -13.34 -32.99
CA PRO A 188 14.86 -14.40 -32.93
C PRO A 188 14.32 -15.65 -33.66
N PRO A 189 15.21 -16.50 -34.20
CA PRO A 189 14.77 -17.77 -34.76
C PRO A 189 14.03 -18.57 -33.67
N PRO A 190 12.96 -19.31 -34.04
CA PRO A 190 12.23 -20.13 -33.09
C PRO A 190 13.20 -21.08 -32.37
N ALA A 191 12.98 -21.31 -31.07
CA ALA A 191 13.90 -22.00 -30.15
C ALA A 191 14.20 -23.48 -30.49
N GLY A 192 13.82 -23.95 -31.68
CA GLY A 192 13.90 -25.34 -32.08
C GLY A 192 12.88 -26.22 -31.33
N PRO A 193 12.85 -27.52 -31.63
CA PRO A 193 12.05 -28.48 -30.86
C PRO A 193 12.47 -28.42 -29.38
N ALA A 194 11.48 -28.42 -28.48
CA ALA A 194 11.76 -28.60 -27.07
C ALA A 194 12.61 -29.88 -26.89
N PRO A 195 13.60 -29.88 -25.97
CA PRO A 195 14.31 -31.10 -25.62
C PRO A 195 13.29 -32.17 -25.27
N ALA A 196 13.50 -33.40 -25.75
CA ALA A 196 12.70 -34.52 -25.30
C ALA A 196 12.68 -34.51 -23.76
N PRO A 197 11.50 -34.67 -23.12
CA PRO A 197 11.43 -34.70 -21.67
C PRO A 197 12.49 -35.66 -21.16
N GLU A 198 13.42 -35.15 -20.34
CA GLU A 198 14.36 -36.02 -19.65
C GLU A 198 13.49 -37.02 -18.89
N THR A 199 13.61 -38.30 -19.23
CA THR A 199 12.79 -39.37 -18.65
C THR A 199 12.77 -39.16 -17.15
N ALA A 200 11.59 -38.85 -16.62
CA ALA A 200 11.44 -38.58 -15.19
C ALA A 200 12.11 -39.74 -14.44
N PRO A 201 13.00 -39.45 -13.46
CA PRO A 201 13.62 -40.50 -12.69
C PRO A 201 12.51 -41.41 -12.16
N GLU A 202 12.71 -42.72 -12.34
CA GLU A 202 11.77 -43.74 -11.91
C GLU A 202 11.31 -43.39 -10.48
N PRO A 203 9.98 -43.32 -10.23
CA PRO A 203 9.48 -42.91 -8.93
C PRO A 203 10.22 -43.70 -7.85
N ALA A 204 10.88 -42.99 -6.93
CA ALA A 204 11.48 -43.64 -5.78
C ALA A 204 10.41 -44.53 -5.13
N PRO A 205 10.74 -45.77 -4.71
CA PRO A 205 9.77 -46.68 -4.13
C PRO A 205 9.00 -45.92 -3.05
N GLN A 206 7.67 -45.86 -3.21
CA GLN A 206 6.83 -45.17 -2.24
C GLN A 206 7.13 -45.78 -0.86
N PRO A 207 7.37 -44.97 0.18
CA PRO A 207 7.44 -45.48 1.54
C PRO A 207 6.19 -46.31 1.77
N GLY A 208 6.38 -47.56 2.21
CA GLY A 208 5.27 -48.43 2.56
C GLY A 208 4.33 -47.71 3.56
N PRO A 209 3.03 -48.01 3.54
CA PRO A 209 2.04 -47.31 4.36
C PRO A 209 2.52 -47.14 5.79
N GLU A 210 2.76 -45.89 6.16
CA GLU A 210 3.13 -45.49 7.51
C GLU A 210 2.01 -45.95 8.45
N ALA A 211 2.37 -46.73 9.47
CA ALA A 211 1.41 -47.30 10.40
C ALA A 211 0.53 -46.19 10.97
N ALA A 212 -0.80 -46.41 10.94
CA ALA A 212 -1.76 -45.45 11.45
C ALA A 212 -1.35 -45.00 12.87
N PRO A 213 -1.31 -43.69 13.14
CA PRO A 213 -0.93 -43.20 14.45
C PRO A 213 -1.88 -43.78 15.51
N GLU A 214 -1.27 -44.33 16.56
CA GLU A 214 -1.98 -44.88 17.70
C GLU A 214 -2.90 -43.79 18.29
N PRO A 215 -4.19 -44.10 18.56
CA PRO A 215 -5.15 -43.11 19.01
C PRO A 215 -4.65 -42.42 20.29
N ALA A 216 -4.62 -41.09 20.24
CA ALA A 216 -4.23 -40.28 21.39
C ALA A 216 -5.12 -40.60 22.61
N PRO A 217 -4.53 -40.74 23.81
CA PRO A 217 -5.29 -40.98 25.03
C PRO A 217 -6.29 -39.86 25.28
N ALA A 218 -7.50 -40.24 25.68
CA ALA A 218 -8.61 -39.33 25.94
C ALA A 218 -8.21 -38.23 26.93
N ALA A 219 -8.40 -36.97 26.54
CA ALA A 219 -8.16 -35.82 27.39
C ALA A 219 -9.04 -35.90 28.64
N THR A 220 -8.40 -35.86 29.82
CA THR A 220 -9.07 -35.77 31.11
C THR A 220 -9.71 -34.38 31.26
N PRO A 221 -10.99 -34.24 31.67
CA PRO A 221 -11.61 -32.93 31.88
C PRO A 221 -10.94 -32.22 33.07
N GLY A 222 -10.11 -31.22 32.79
CA GLY A 222 -9.37 -30.45 33.78
C GLY A 222 -10.00 -29.10 34.07
N ALA A 223 -10.69 -29.04 35.21
CA ALA A 223 -10.85 -27.91 36.13
C ALA A 223 -11.07 -26.48 35.57
N GLU A 224 -12.32 -26.05 35.71
CA GLU A 224 -12.80 -24.67 35.80
C GLU A 224 -11.92 -23.82 36.74
N SER A 225 -11.33 -22.75 36.21
CA SER A 225 -10.56 -21.78 36.98
C SER A 225 -11.50 -20.64 37.43
N PRO A 226 -11.57 -20.31 38.73
CA PRO A 226 -12.45 -19.25 39.22
C PRO A 226 -11.92 -17.87 38.81
N ALA A 227 -12.83 -17.03 38.34
CA ALA A 227 -12.59 -15.66 37.90
C ALA A 227 -12.17 -14.73 39.05
N PRO A 228 -11.29 -13.73 38.80
CA PRO A 228 -11.08 -12.60 39.69
C PRO A 228 -12.19 -11.54 39.57
#